data_AF-A0A929STP9-F1
#
_entry.id   AF-A0A929STP9-F1
#
_cell.length_a   1.000
_cell.length_b   1.000
_cell.length_c   1.000
_cell.angle_alpha   90.00
_cell.angle_beta   90.00
_cell.angle_gamma   90.00
#
_symmetry.space_group_name_H-M   'P 1'
#
loop_
_entity.id
_entity.type
_entity.pdbx_description
1 polymer ?
#
loop_
_entity_poly.entity_id
_entity_poly.type
_entity_poly.pdbx_seq_one_letter_code
_entity_poly.pdbx_strand_id
1 'polypeptide(L)'
;MGIPSMGIYSYELYTEYDVDIIIRIGSMGSNDESLRLRDILLVDTVYTESRFALNLTGEDKGEENFVAYPSKSVTGEILQQGLAMNEKKFKMGNIATSECFDKYTKNPKLYYDRMKEEWKILRM
;
A
#
# COMPACT_ATOMS: atom_id res chain seq x y z
N MET A 1 1.38 -12.84 7.02
CA MET A 1 2.04 -12.06 5.94
C MET A 1 1.60 -10.63 6.11
N GLY A 2 2.50 -9.66 6.14
CA GLY A 2 2.11 -8.30 6.45
C GLY A 2 3.29 -7.42 6.79
N ILE A 3 2.97 -6.27 7.38
CA ILE A 3 3.89 -5.16 7.59
C ILE A 3 5.13 -5.59 8.39
N PRO A 4 5.02 -6.34 9.51
CA PRO A 4 6.21 -6.73 10.28
C PRO A 4 7.19 -7.61 9.51
N SER A 5 6.67 -8.56 8.71
CA SER A 5 7.52 -9.44 7.92
C SER A 5 8.22 -8.71 6.79
N MET A 6 7.52 -7.81 6.08
CA MET A 6 8.15 -6.97 5.06
C MET A 6 9.19 -6.03 5.69
N GLY A 7 8.92 -5.52 6.89
CA GLY A 7 9.83 -4.67 7.65
C GLY A 7 11.21 -5.28 7.86
N ILE A 8 11.27 -6.57 8.25
CA ILE A 8 12.54 -7.31 8.41
C ILE A 8 13.31 -7.31 7.08
N TYR A 9 12.67 -7.77 6.00
CA TYR A 9 13.35 -7.88 4.71
C TYR A 9 13.78 -6.52 4.16
N SER A 10 12.94 -5.49 4.25
CA SER A 10 13.33 -4.16 3.76
C SER A 10 14.50 -3.59 4.55
N TYR A 11 14.52 -3.80 5.87
CA TYR A 11 15.64 -3.34 6.70
C TYR A 11 16.94 -4.00 6.25
N GLU A 12 16.97 -5.34 6.21
CA GLU A 12 18.17 -6.07 5.80
C GLU A 12 18.61 -5.74 4.37
N LEU A 13 17.67 -5.62 3.42
CA LEU A 13 17.99 -5.25 2.03
C LEU A 13 18.68 -3.88 1.95
N TYR A 14 18.21 -2.89 2.72
CA TYR A 14 18.82 -1.56 2.72
C TYR A 14 20.12 -1.49 3.51
N THR A 15 20.28 -2.23 4.61
CA THR A 15 21.44 -2.09 5.51
C THR A 15 22.56 -3.11 5.26
N GLU A 16 22.22 -4.33 4.85
CA GLU A 16 23.19 -5.43 4.72
C GLU A 16 23.54 -5.77 3.27
N TYR A 17 22.69 -5.38 2.32
CA TYR A 17 22.84 -5.77 0.90
C TYR A 17 22.94 -4.59 -0.07
N ASP A 18 23.03 -3.35 0.44
CA ASP A 18 23.18 -2.12 -0.34
C ASP A 18 22.16 -1.97 -1.48
N VAL A 19 20.90 -2.38 -1.24
CA VAL A 19 19.82 -2.22 -2.22
C VAL A 19 19.37 -0.77 -2.29
N ASP A 20 19.35 -0.17 -3.48
CA ASP A 20 18.88 1.22 -3.65
C ASP A 20 17.35 1.34 -3.78
N ILE A 21 16.70 0.37 -4.44
CA ILE A 21 15.29 0.45 -4.81
C ILE A 21 14.58 -0.87 -4.54
N ILE A 22 13.50 -0.82 -3.76
CA ILE A 22 12.59 -1.96 -3.53
C ILE A 22 11.26 -1.71 -4.22
N ILE A 23 10.85 -2.62 -5.10
CA ILE A 23 9.54 -2.62 -5.76
C ILE A 23 8.74 -3.83 -5.27
N ARG A 24 7.60 -3.59 -4.62
CA ARG A 24 6.66 -4.64 -4.22
C ARG A 24 5.77 -5.03 -5.40
N ILE A 25 5.92 -6.25 -5.89
CA ILE A 25 4.97 -6.89 -6.82
C ILE A 25 4.11 -7.87 -6.01
N GLY A 26 2.80 -7.65 -6.00
CA GLY A 26 1.88 -8.49 -5.24
C GLY A 26 0.46 -8.45 -5.76
N SER A 27 -0.39 -9.27 -5.18
CA SER A 27 -1.84 -9.27 -5.42
C SER A 27 -2.57 -8.43 -4.37
N MET A 28 -3.75 -7.93 -4.73
CA MET A 28 -4.67 -7.28 -3.80
C MET A 28 -6.12 -7.65 -4.15
N GLY A 29 -7.00 -7.56 -3.15
CA GLY A 29 -8.45 -7.60 -3.33
C GLY A 29 -9.00 -6.20 -3.56
N SER A 30 -10.09 -6.10 -4.32
CA SER A 30 -10.84 -4.85 -4.49
C SER A 30 -12.32 -5.15 -4.66
N ASN A 31 -13.15 -4.37 -3.98
CA ASN A 31 -14.59 -4.24 -4.19
C ASN A 31 -14.95 -2.98 -5.01
N ASP A 32 -13.94 -2.26 -5.53
CA ASP A 32 -14.12 -1.12 -6.42
C ASP A 32 -14.52 -1.58 -7.83
N GLU A 33 -15.70 -1.16 -8.30
CA GLU A 33 -16.26 -1.55 -9.60
C GLU A 33 -15.44 -1.05 -10.80
N SER A 34 -14.56 -0.06 -10.60
CA SER A 34 -13.65 0.43 -11.64
C SER A 34 -12.49 -0.52 -11.92
N LEU A 35 -12.22 -1.48 -11.02
CA LEU A 35 -11.15 -2.47 -11.15
C LEU A 35 -11.67 -3.82 -11.62
N ARG A 36 -10.94 -4.44 -12.54
CA ARG A 36 -11.23 -5.77 -13.08
C ARG A 36 -10.16 -6.77 -12.67
N LEU A 37 -10.52 -8.05 -12.69
CA LEU A 37 -9.56 -9.12 -12.44
C LEU A 37 -8.39 -9.03 -13.43
N ARG A 38 -7.16 -9.07 -12.91
CA ARG A 38 -5.89 -8.90 -13.65
C ARG A 38 -5.61 -7.49 -14.16
N ASP A 39 -6.32 -6.48 -13.66
CA ASP A 39 -5.82 -5.11 -13.73
C ASP A 39 -4.55 -4.97 -12.88
N ILE A 40 -3.70 -4.04 -13.28
CA ILE A 40 -2.47 -3.68 -12.57
C ILE A 40 -2.73 -2.34 -11.91
N LEU A 41 -2.73 -2.33 -10.59
CA LEU A 41 -2.85 -1.10 -9.82
C LEU A 41 -1.45 -0.61 -9.43
N LEU A 42 -1.07 0.56 -9.93
CA LEU A 42 0.05 1.33 -9.41
C LEU A 42 -0.45 2.17 -8.24
N VAL A 43 0.10 1.90 -7.06
CA VAL A 43 -0.32 2.54 -5.82
C VAL A 43 0.32 3.92 -5.71
N ASP A 44 -0.48 4.95 -5.39
CA ASP A 44 0.01 6.33 -5.21
C ASP A 44 0.14 6.72 -3.72
N THR A 45 -0.69 6.15 -2.85
CA THR A 45 -0.61 6.32 -1.40
C THR A 45 -1.13 5.08 -0.69
N VAL A 46 -0.53 4.76 0.46
CA VAL A 46 -0.97 3.68 1.33
C VAL A 46 -1.37 4.23 2.69
N TYR A 47 -2.56 3.85 3.17
CA TYR A 47 -2.97 4.04 4.56
C TYR A 47 -2.83 2.74 5.36
N THR A 48 -2.55 2.82 6.65
CA THR A 48 -2.62 1.67 7.55
C THR A 48 -3.11 2.09 8.93
N GLU A 49 -3.77 1.18 9.64
CA GLU A 49 -4.06 1.33 11.08
C GLU A 49 -2.91 0.78 11.95
N SER A 50 -1.88 0.20 11.33
CA SER A 50 -0.75 -0.40 12.04
C SER A 50 0.11 0.67 12.71
N ARG A 51 0.55 0.38 13.94
CA ARG A 51 1.54 1.18 14.66
C ARG A 51 2.99 0.85 14.26
N PHE A 52 3.19 0.12 13.17
CA PHE A 52 4.50 -0.35 12.74
C PHE A 52 5.52 0.79 12.60
N ALA A 53 5.16 1.92 11.96
CA ALA A 53 6.09 3.04 11.79
C ALA A 53 6.59 3.58 13.14
N LEU A 54 5.67 3.82 14.09
CA LEU A 54 6.01 4.24 15.45
C LEU A 54 6.90 3.20 16.15
N ASN A 55 6.55 1.91 16.05
CA ASN A 55 7.30 0.84 16.71
C ASN A 55 8.71 0.67 16.12
N LEU A 56 8.88 0.91 14.82
CA LEU A 56 10.16 0.79 14.12
C LEU A 56 11.09 1.98 14.42
N THR A 57 10.57 3.20 14.38
CA THR A 57 11.39 4.42 14.51
C THR A 57 11.47 4.96 15.93
N GLY A 58 10.50 4.63 16.79
CA GLY A 58 10.33 5.25 18.10
C GLY A 58 9.79 6.68 18.04
N GLU A 59 9.41 7.18 16.85
CA GLU A 59 8.97 8.56 16.64
C GLU A 59 7.45 8.65 16.48
N ASP A 60 6.79 9.39 17.39
CA ASP A 60 5.38 9.75 17.26
C ASP A 60 5.23 11.02 16.43
N LYS A 61 4.82 10.86 15.18
CA LYS A 61 4.51 11.92 14.20
C LYS A 61 2.99 12.05 13.98
N GLY A 62 2.18 11.49 14.89
CA GLY A 62 0.73 11.54 14.78
C GLY A 62 0.22 10.84 13.51
N GLU A 63 -0.53 11.57 12.68
CA GLU A 63 -1.17 11.00 11.49
C GLU A 63 -0.19 10.53 10.42
N GLU A 64 1.01 11.12 10.38
CA GLU A 64 2.06 10.75 9.43
C GLU A 64 2.54 9.30 9.61
N ASN A 65 2.42 8.72 10.81
CA ASN A 65 2.78 7.32 11.04
C ASN A 65 1.86 6.32 10.32
N PHE A 66 0.69 6.76 9.87
CA PHE A 66 -0.34 5.89 9.29
C PHE A 66 -0.40 5.97 7.76
N VAL A 67 0.44 6.79 7.14
CA VAL A 67 0.42 7.02 5.69
C VAL A 67 1.83 6.91 5.13
N ALA A 68 1.95 6.23 3.99
CA ALA A 68 3.20 6.09 3.26
C ALA A 68 3.01 6.43 1.78
N TYR A 69 4.04 7.05 1.20
CA TYR A 69 4.08 7.45 -0.20
C TYR A 69 5.24 6.74 -0.91
N PRO A 70 5.05 6.25 -2.14
CA PRO A 70 6.12 5.70 -2.95
C PRO A 70 7.00 6.81 -3.53
N SER A 71 8.18 6.44 -4.02
CA SER A 71 9.05 7.36 -4.77
C SER A 71 8.42 7.76 -6.10
N LYS A 72 8.16 9.06 -6.30
CA LYS A 72 7.53 9.59 -7.52
C LYS A 72 8.34 9.36 -8.79
N SER A 73 9.67 9.35 -8.69
CA SER A 73 10.53 9.08 -9.85
C SER A 73 10.35 7.63 -10.32
N VAL A 74 10.42 6.67 -9.39
CA VAL A 74 10.24 5.24 -9.68
C VAL A 74 8.83 4.95 -10.18
N THR A 75 7.79 5.48 -9.53
CA THR A 75 6.40 5.25 -9.98
C THR A 75 6.10 5.92 -11.32
N GLY A 76 6.69 7.08 -11.60
CA GLY A 76 6.58 7.75 -12.90
C GLY A 76 7.12 6.90 -14.05
N GLU A 77 8.29 6.29 -13.86
CA GLU A 77 8.88 5.36 -14.85
C GLU A 77 8.02 4.11 -15.04
N ILE A 78 7.55 3.48 -13.96
CA ILE A 78 6.67 2.31 -14.01
C ILE A 78 5.38 2.64 -14.75
N LEU A 79 4.77 3.79 -14.46
CA LEU A 79 3.54 4.23 -15.12
C LEU A 79 3.77 4.42 -16.62
N GLN A 80 4.83 5.12 -17.01
CA GLN A 80 5.15 5.35 -18.42
C GLN A 80 5.30 4.02 -19.19
N GLN A 81 6.08 3.09 -18.65
CA GLN A 81 6.28 1.77 -19.27
C GLN A 81 4.97 0.96 -19.29
N GLY A 82 4.23 0.96 -18.19
CA GLY A 82 2.97 0.24 -18.06
C GLY A 82 1.91 0.69 -19.06
N LEU A 83 1.74 2.00 -19.23
CA LEU A 83 0.81 2.58 -20.21
C LEU A 83 1.22 2.25 -21.64
N ALA A 84 2.52 2.31 -21.96
CA ALA A 84 3.03 1.95 -23.28
C ALA A 84 2.81 0.46 -23.62
N MET A 85 2.84 -0.42 -22.62
CA MET A 85 2.58 -1.85 -22.81
C MET A 85 1.08 -2.17 -22.92
N ASN A 86 0.26 -1.65 -22.00
CA ASN A 86 -1.18 -1.90 -21.97
C ASN A 86 -1.92 -0.88 -21.10
N GLU A 87 -2.15 0.31 -21.66
CA GLU A 87 -2.90 1.41 -21.03
C GLU A 87 -4.20 0.99 -20.34
N LYS A 88 -4.97 0.07 -20.95
CA LYS A 88 -6.30 -0.31 -20.43
C LYS A 88 -6.22 -1.02 -19.08
N LYS A 89 -5.14 -1.75 -18.83
CA LYS A 89 -4.94 -2.55 -17.61
C LYS A 89 -4.27 -1.78 -16.48
N PHE A 90 -3.55 -0.71 -16.78
CA PHE A 90 -2.88 0.09 -15.77
C PHE A 90 -3.84 1.09 -15.15
N LYS A 91 -3.99 1.01 -13.83
CA LYS A 91 -4.82 1.89 -13.01
C LYS A 91 -3.96 2.50 -11.91
N MET A 92 -4.38 3.65 -11.41
CA MET A 92 -3.78 4.27 -10.23
C MET A 92 -4.80 4.39 -9.12
N GLY A 93 -4.35 4.28 -7.88
CA GLY A 93 -5.22 4.50 -6.74
C GLY A 93 -4.52 4.36 -5.40
N ASN A 94 -5.23 4.76 -4.36
CA ASN A 94 -4.75 4.66 -2.99
C ASN A 94 -5.31 3.38 -2.38
N ILE A 95 -4.53 2.70 -1.55
CA ILE A 95 -4.93 1.44 -0.92
C ILE A 95 -4.73 1.51 0.58
N ALA A 96 -5.38 0.61 1.33
CA ALA A 96 -4.98 0.37 2.70
C ALA A 96 -4.12 -0.90 2.80
N THR A 97 -3.25 -0.94 3.81
CA THR A 97 -2.56 -2.16 4.23
C THR A 97 -3.04 -2.52 5.62
N SER A 98 -3.58 -3.73 5.75
CA SER A 98 -4.20 -4.23 6.98
C SER A 98 -3.34 -5.32 7.63
N GLU A 99 -3.36 -5.37 8.96
CA GLU A 99 -2.81 -6.49 9.75
C GLU A 99 -3.70 -7.74 9.68
N CYS A 100 -5.01 -7.54 9.51
CA CYS A 100 -5.99 -8.61 9.33
C CYS A 100 -6.29 -8.82 7.85
N PHE A 101 -6.20 -10.07 7.38
CA PHE A 101 -6.41 -10.41 5.96
C PHE A 101 -7.84 -10.08 5.46
N ASP A 102 -8.85 -10.29 6.31
CA ASP A 102 -10.24 -9.99 6.02
C ASP A 102 -10.85 -9.21 7.19
N LYS A 103 -12.14 -8.92 7.12
CA LYS A 103 -12.97 -8.24 8.13
C LYS A 103 -13.22 -9.16 9.33
N TYR A 104 -12.15 -9.58 9.99
CA TYR A 104 -12.17 -10.36 11.23
C TYR A 104 -12.58 -9.49 12.42
N THR A 105 -13.78 -8.90 12.33
CA THR A 105 -14.37 -8.02 13.32
C THR A 105 -15.80 -8.47 13.60
N LYS A 106 -16.25 -8.23 14.84
CA LYS A 106 -17.65 -8.49 15.25
C LYS A 106 -18.65 -7.64 14.46
N ASN A 107 -18.22 -6.49 13.93
CA ASN A 107 -19.04 -5.63 13.09
C ASN A 107 -18.26 -5.24 11.82
N PRO A 108 -18.48 -5.95 10.69
CA PRO A 108 -17.80 -5.68 9.42
C PRO A 108 -18.03 -4.27 8.85
N LYS A 109 -19.15 -3.60 9.20
CA LYS A 109 -19.42 -2.24 8.72
C LYS A 109 -18.38 -1.25 9.22
N LEU A 110 -17.91 -1.45 10.46
CA LEU A 110 -16.89 -0.60 11.08
C LEU A 110 -15.53 -0.69 10.39
N TYR A 111 -15.28 -1.66 9.49
CA TYR A 111 -13.99 -1.74 8.82
C TYR A 111 -13.73 -0.52 7.93
N TYR A 112 -14.72 -0.10 7.14
CA TYR A 112 -14.57 1.04 6.24
C TYR A 112 -14.70 2.37 6.98
N ASP A 113 -15.55 2.44 8.00
CA ASP A 113 -15.80 3.68 8.76
C ASP A 113 -14.57 4.20 9.51
N ARG A 114 -13.54 3.35 9.71
CA ARG A 114 -12.28 3.74 10.35
C ARG A 114 -11.29 4.42 9.39
N MET A 115 -11.49 4.27 8.08
CA MET A 115 -10.65 4.90 7.07
C MET A 115 -11.20 6.29 6.75
N LYS A 116 -10.36 7.33 6.87
CA LYS A 116 -10.81 8.69 6.55
C LYS A 116 -11.06 8.85 5.05
N GLU A 117 -12.14 9.53 4.69
CA GLU A 117 -12.54 9.76 3.29
C GLU A 117 -11.49 10.56 2.49
N GLU A 118 -10.76 11.47 3.16
CA GLU A 118 -9.73 12.32 2.55
C GLU A 118 -8.60 11.53 1.85
N TRP A 119 -8.31 10.32 2.32
CA TRP A 119 -7.28 9.45 1.74
C TRP A 119 -7.72 8.76 0.46
N LYS A 120 -9.02 8.80 0.11
CA LYS A 120 -9.59 8.21 -1.11
C LYS A 120 -9.15 6.75 -1.33
N ILE A 121 -9.14 5.98 -0.25
CA ILE A 121 -8.73 4.56 -0.29
C ILE A 121 -9.74 3.77 -1.11
N LEU A 122 -9.24 3.04 -2.12
CA LEU A 122 -10.03 2.08 -2.88
C LEU A 122 -10.60 1.03 -1.93
N ARG A 123 -11.90 0.77 -2.05
CA ARG A 123 -12.57 -0.19 -1.19
C ARG A 123 -12.06 -1.58 -1.53
N MET A 124 -11.25 -2.15 -0.64
CA MET A 124 -10.80 -3.54 -0.70
C MET A 124 -11.87 -4.52 -0.25
#